data_AF-A0A1E5LGU6-F1
#
_entry.id   AF-A0A1E5LGU6-F1
#
_cell.length_a   1.000
_cell.length_b   1.000
_cell.length_c   1.000
_cell.angle_alpha   90.00
_cell.angle_beta   90.00
_cell.angle_gamma   90.00
#
_symmetry.space_group_name_H-M   'P 1'
#
loop_
_entity.id
_entity.type
_entity.pdbx_description
1 polymer ?
#
loop_
_entity_poly.entity_id
_entity_poly.type
_entity_poly.pdbx_seq_one_letter_code
_entity_poly.pdbx_strand_id
1 'polypeptide(L)'
;MRKLAIIYFILSYVGVLLFQQFEVQASESNQYDLRIPQEAIRLRILANSDSIKDQQLKRAVRDAVNQEINQWVENLSSIEEARTLIKENDQEIAMVVNDVLAEKQSDQVYKVEIKNAEFPTKMYGQYIYPAGTYEAVVITLGEGKGANWWCVLFPPLCFLDFSNSDAVAAETTEDQSIEEEQEPQVKFFILEWLKNLFTS
;
A
#
# COMPACT_ATOMS: atom_id res chain seq x y z
N MET A 1 -33.76 -48.16 -21.42
CA MET A 1 -33.55 -46.85 -22.09
C MET A 1 -34.09 -45.68 -21.28
N ARG A 2 -35.38 -45.63 -20.89
CA ARG A 2 -35.93 -44.54 -20.04
C ARG A 2 -35.16 -44.24 -18.74
N LYS A 3 -34.79 -45.27 -17.96
CA LYS A 3 -34.05 -45.09 -16.69
C LYS A 3 -32.63 -44.55 -16.90
N LEU A 4 -31.97 -44.96 -17.99
CA LEU A 4 -30.63 -44.47 -18.35
C LEU A 4 -30.68 -43.01 -18.81
N ALA A 5 -31.72 -42.62 -19.55
CA ALA A 5 -31.94 -41.22 -19.92
C ALA A 5 -32.17 -40.33 -18.69
N ILE A 6 -32.96 -40.79 -17.70
CA ILE A 6 -33.21 -40.06 -16.46
C ILE A 6 -31.90 -39.86 -15.65
N ILE A 7 -31.08 -40.91 -15.54
CA ILE A 7 -29.79 -40.82 -14.84
C ILE A 7 -28.86 -39.82 -15.55
N TYR A 8 -28.83 -39.82 -16.89
CA TYR A 8 -28.03 -38.87 -17.66
C TYR A 8 -28.48 -37.41 -17.44
N PHE A 9 -29.80 -37.15 -17.42
CA PHE A 9 -30.33 -35.82 -17.12
C PHE A 9 -29.99 -35.35 -15.71
N ILE A 10 -30.03 -36.25 -14.71
CA ILE A 10 -29.66 -35.92 -13.33
C ILE A 10 -28.17 -35.59 -13.23
N LEU A 11 -27.29 -36.41 -13.84
CA LEU A 11 -25.85 -36.16 -13.83
C LEU A 11 -25.48 -34.87 -14.57
N SER A 12 -26.12 -34.60 -15.71
CA SER A 12 -25.95 -33.34 -16.45
C SER A 12 -26.39 -32.13 -15.62
N TYR A 13 -27.51 -32.22 -14.90
CA TYR A 13 -28.00 -31.14 -14.05
C TYR A 13 -27.09 -30.88 -12.85
N VAL A 14 -26.61 -31.94 -12.20
CA VAL A 14 -25.61 -31.83 -11.11
C VAL A 14 -24.31 -31.23 -11.63
N GLY A 15 -23.86 -31.60 -12.83
CA GLY A 15 -22.68 -30.99 -13.46
C GLY A 15 -22.83 -29.49 -13.70
N VAL A 16 -23.99 -29.04 -14.16
CA VAL A 16 -24.30 -27.60 -14.34
C VAL A 16 -24.32 -26.87 -13.00
N LEU A 17 -24.92 -27.47 -11.96
CA LEU A 17 -24.93 -26.89 -10.61
C LEU A 17 -23.51 -26.77 -10.02
N LEU A 18 -22.64 -27.76 -10.25
CA LEU A 18 -21.24 -27.71 -9.81
C LEU A 18 -20.43 -26.68 -10.62
N PHE A 19 -20.71 -26.51 -11.91
CA PHE A 19 -20.05 -25.51 -12.76
C PHE A 19 -20.40 -24.08 -12.33
N GLN A 20 -21.65 -23.83 -11.92
CA GLN A 20 -22.08 -22.53 -11.37
C GLN A 20 -21.38 -22.18 -10.05
N GLN A 21 -20.98 -23.16 -9.24
CA GLN A 21 -20.18 -22.89 -8.02
C GLN A 21 -18.72 -22.50 -8.33
N PHE A 22 -18.21 -22.88 -9.50
CA PHE A 22 -16.81 -22.65 -9.88
C PHE A 22 -16.57 -21.23 -10.45
N GLU A 23 -17.57 -20.63 -11.13
CA GLU A 23 -17.46 -19.24 -11.59
C GLU A 23 -17.55 -18.22 -10.45
N VAL A 24 -18.21 -18.57 -9.34
CA VAL A 24 -18.41 -17.68 -8.17
C VAL A 24 -17.14 -17.52 -7.32
N GLN A 25 -16.14 -18.38 -7.46
CA GLN A 25 -14.87 -18.27 -6.72
C GLN A 25 -13.73 -17.57 -7.49
N ALA A 26 -13.93 -17.21 -8.76
CA ALA A 26 -12.92 -16.49 -9.55
C ALA A 26 -13.04 -14.95 -9.47
N SER A 27 -14.06 -14.43 -8.77
CA SER A 27 -14.34 -13.00 -8.67
C SER A 27 -14.44 -12.50 -7.23
N GLU A 28 -13.50 -12.89 -6.38
CA GLU A 28 -13.18 -12.15 -5.15
C GLU A 28 -11.73 -11.66 -5.17
N SER A 29 -11.31 -11.06 -6.28
CA SER A 29 -10.48 -9.87 -6.11
C SER A 29 -11.42 -8.77 -5.66
N ASN A 30 -11.68 -8.67 -4.36
CA ASN A 30 -12.15 -7.43 -3.75
C ASN A 30 -11.04 -6.40 -4.00
N GLN A 31 -10.99 -5.87 -5.23
CA GLN A 31 -10.28 -4.67 -5.56
C GLN A 31 -11.11 -3.58 -4.91
N TYR A 32 -10.96 -3.44 -3.59
CA TYR A 32 -11.47 -2.30 -2.85
C TYR A 32 -11.07 -1.07 -3.67
N ASP A 33 -12.04 -0.26 -4.07
CA ASP A 33 -11.77 1.05 -4.63
C ASP A 33 -11.22 1.92 -3.48
N LEU A 34 -9.97 1.68 -3.09
CA LEU A 34 -9.25 2.33 -1.99
C LEU A 34 -8.82 3.72 -2.44
N ARG A 35 -9.79 4.53 -2.87
CA ARG A 35 -9.59 5.96 -3.00
C ARG A 35 -9.43 6.53 -1.61
N ILE A 36 -8.22 7.00 -1.34
CA ILE A 36 -7.91 7.72 -0.14
C ILE A 36 -8.68 9.04 -0.23
N PRO A 37 -9.61 9.31 0.69
CA PRO A 37 -10.27 10.60 0.73
C PRO A 37 -9.24 11.72 0.86
N GLN A 38 -9.56 12.90 0.30
CA GLN A 38 -8.69 14.06 0.42
C GLN A 38 -8.41 14.39 1.89
N GLU A 39 -9.46 14.25 2.70
CA GLU A 39 -9.40 14.25 4.15
C GLU A 39 -9.00 12.84 4.59
N ALA A 40 -7.74 12.64 4.94
CA ALA A 40 -7.20 11.40 5.48
C ALA A 40 -6.14 11.73 6.51
N ILE A 41 -6.05 10.91 7.56
CA ILE A 41 -5.02 11.08 8.59
C ILE A 41 -3.81 10.26 8.16
N ARG A 42 -2.65 10.91 8.06
CA ARG A 42 -1.43 10.28 7.54
C ARG A 42 -0.39 10.05 8.62
N LEU A 43 0.62 9.25 8.30
CA LEU A 43 1.81 9.05 9.13
C LEU A 43 3.04 9.46 8.33
N ARG A 44 3.91 10.26 8.96
CA ARG A 44 5.24 10.59 8.46
C ARG A 44 6.28 10.29 9.53
N ILE A 45 7.27 9.46 9.21
CA ILE A 45 8.39 9.16 10.12
C ILE A 45 9.71 9.58 9.49
N LEU A 46 10.47 10.43 10.16
CA LEU A 46 11.81 10.85 9.75
C LEU A 46 12.84 10.04 10.54
N ALA A 47 13.70 9.31 9.83
CA ALA A 47 14.81 8.60 10.47
C ALA A 47 15.91 9.60 10.88
N ASN A 48 16.72 9.23 11.86
CA ASN A 48 17.88 10.03 12.26
C ASN A 48 18.90 10.17 11.11
N SER A 49 19.19 9.08 10.39
CA SER A 49 20.08 9.05 9.21
C SER A 49 19.66 7.96 8.21
N ASP A 50 20.38 7.86 7.08
CA ASP A 50 20.22 6.79 6.08
C ASP A 50 20.98 5.50 6.40
N SER A 51 21.58 5.41 7.59
CA SER A 51 22.22 4.17 8.02
C SER A 51 21.21 3.02 8.09
N ILE A 52 21.67 1.80 7.83
CA ILE A 52 20.80 0.60 7.90
C ILE A 52 20.12 0.48 9.27
N LYS A 53 20.83 0.80 10.36
CA LYS A 53 20.30 0.77 11.73
C LYS A 53 19.13 1.75 11.89
N ASP A 54 19.28 2.99 11.45
CA ASP A 54 18.24 4.01 11.59
C ASP A 54 17.03 3.73 10.69
N GLN A 55 17.27 3.20 9.49
CA GLN A 55 16.19 2.79 8.60
C GLN A 55 15.41 1.57 9.13
N GLN A 56 16.10 0.63 9.81
CA GLN A 56 15.44 -0.48 10.51
C GLN A 56 14.64 -0.01 11.72
N LEU A 57 15.20 0.90 12.52
CA LEU A 57 14.49 1.49 13.66
C LEU A 57 13.21 2.21 13.19
N LYS A 58 13.29 3.02 12.13
CA LYS A 58 12.13 3.67 11.52
C LYS A 58 11.04 2.67 11.12
N ARG A 59 11.41 1.54 10.51
CA ARG A 59 10.45 0.48 10.12
C ARG A 59 9.81 -0.18 11.34
N ALA A 60 10.58 -0.47 12.38
CA ALA A 60 10.03 -1.02 13.62
C ALA A 60 9.03 -0.04 14.27
N VAL A 61 9.36 1.25 14.32
CA VAL A 61 8.45 2.29 14.83
C VAL A 61 7.19 2.40 13.97
N ARG A 62 7.33 2.38 12.64
CA ARG A 62 6.19 2.34 11.70
C ARG A 62 5.25 1.17 12.04
N ASP A 63 5.80 -0.03 12.16
CA ASP A 63 5.01 -1.24 12.35
C ASP A 63 4.23 -1.21 13.66
N ALA A 64 4.89 -0.85 14.75
CA ALA A 64 4.26 -0.77 16.06
C ALA A 64 3.19 0.32 16.13
N VAL A 65 3.48 1.53 15.66
CA VAL A 65 2.52 2.65 15.66
C VAL A 65 1.32 2.35 14.77
N ASN A 66 1.55 1.77 13.58
CA ASN A 66 0.47 1.38 12.69
C ASN A 66 -0.41 0.29 13.31
N GLN A 67 0.21 -0.73 13.93
CA GLN A 67 -0.53 -1.78 14.62
C GLN A 67 -1.40 -1.20 15.75
N GLU A 68 -0.86 -0.28 16.53
CA GLU A 68 -1.59 0.32 17.65
C GLU A 68 -2.77 1.18 17.16
N ILE A 69 -2.51 2.10 16.22
CA ILE A 69 -3.56 2.99 15.70
C ILE A 69 -4.65 2.19 14.99
N ASN A 70 -4.31 1.13 14.24
CA ASN A 70 -5.30 0.30 13.56
C ASN A 70 -6.29 -0.33 14.53
N GLN A 71 -5.86 -0.75 15.72
CA GLN A 71 -6.78 -1.29 16.74
C GLN A 71 -7.86 -0.28 17.14
N TRP A 72 -7.53 1.01 17.12
CA TRP A 72 -8.46 2.07 17.49
C TRP A 72 -9.43 2.42 16.36
N VAL A 73 -8.95 2.41 15.12
CA VAL A 73 -9.69 2.96 13.97
C VAL A 73 -10.32 1.91 13.05
N GLU A 74 -10.02 0.62 13.21
CA GLU A 74 -10.50 -0.46 12.33
C GLU A 74 -12.02 -0.48 12.15
N ASN A 75 -12.77 -0.16 13.21
CA ASN A 75 -14.24 -0.19 13.19
C ASN A 75 -14.88 1.20 12.98
N LEU A 76 -14.07 2.23 12.75
CA LEU A 76 -14.57 3.59 12.54
C LEU A 76 -14.86 3.84 11.06
N SER A 77 -15.99 4.51 10.81
CA SER A 77 -16.36 4.99 9.47
C SER A 77 -16.23 6.50 9.30
N SER A 78 -15.92 7.23 10.37
CA SER A 78 -15.87 8.69 10.39
C SER A 78 -14.45 9.19 10.61
N ILE A 79 -13.99 10.09 9.74
CA ILE A 79 -12.68 10.74 9.89
C ILE A 79 -12.62 11.63 11.14
N GLU A 80 -13.71 12.30 11.50
CA GLU A 80 -13.76 13.17 12.68
C GLU A 80 -13.61 12.37 13.98
N GLU A 81 -14.19 11.18 14.02
CA GLU A 81 -14.04 10.25 15.14
C GLU A 81 -12.60 9.73 15.21
N ALA A 82 -12.03 9.30 14.07
CA ALA A 82 -10.65 8.85 14.00
C ALA A 82 -9.67 9.97 14.42
N ARG A 83 -9.92 11.21 14.00
CA ARG A 83 -9.11 12.38 14.38
C ARG A 83 -9.14 12.64 15.87
N THR A 84 -10.34 12.65 16.45
CA THR A 84 -10.52 12.83 17.89
C THR A 84 -9.77 11.75 18.65
N LEU A 85 -9.98 10.48 18.26
CA LEU A 85 -9.39 9.34 18.96
C LEU A 85 -7.85 9.32 18.87
N ILE A 86 -7.28 9.56 17.69
CA ILE A 86 -5.82 9.65 17.53
C ILE A 86 -5.23 10.80 18.35
N LYS A 87 -5.94 11.93 18.44
CA LYS A 87 -5.49 13.09 19.20
C LYS A 87 -5.59 12.88 20.71
N GLU A 88 -6.62 12.20 21.19
CA GLU A 88 -6.77 11.85 22.61
C GLU A 88 -5.73 10.82 23.08
N ASN A 89 -5.21 10.01 22.16
CA ASN A 89 -4.19 8.99 22.42
C ASN A 89 -2.78 9.41 21.94
N ASP A 90 -2.51 10.70 21.79
CA ASP A 90 -1.20 11.20 21.34
C ASP A 90 -0.04 10.76 22.27
N GLN A 91 -0.31 10.69 23.57
CA GLN A 91 0.62 10.17 24.58
C GLN A 91 0.88 8.68 24.41
N GLU A 92 -0.13 7.88 24.07
CA GLU A 92 0.00 6.45 23.82
C GLU A 92 0.91 6.20 22.60
N ILE A 93 0.73 6.98 21.52
CA ILE A 93 1.63 6.91 20.35
C ILE A 93 3.08 7.20 20.77
N ALA A 94 3.30 8.22 21.61
CA ALA A 94 4.63 8.54 22.10
C ALA A 94 5.23 7.43 22.99
N MET A 95 4.41 6.72 23.76
CA MET A 95 4.83 5.56 24.55
C MET A 95 5.21 4.38 23.66
N VAL A 96 4.42 4.08 22.62
CA VAL A 96 4.76 3.03 21.64
C VAL A 96 6.11 3.31 20.96
N VAL A 97 6.38 4.55 20.57
CA VAL A 97 7.69 4.93 20.00
C VAL A 97 8.80 4.70 21.01
N ASN A 98 8.62 5.12 22.26
CA ASN A 98 9.60 4.92 23.33
C ASN A 98 9.92 3.43 23.56
N ASP A 99 8.89 2.60 23.61
CA ASP A 99 9.03 1.16 23.88
C ASP A 99 9.79 0.46 22.75
N VAL A 100 9.52 0.83 21.49
CA VAL A 100 10.30 0.34 20.35
C VAL A 100 11.77 0.77 20.45
N LEU A 101 12.03 2.03 20.81
CA LEU A 101 13.40 2.53 20.98
C LEU A 101 14.14 1.75 22.08
N ALA A 102 13.48 1.49 23.21
CA ALA A 102 14.02 0.70 24.30
C ALA A 102 14.28 -0.77 23.89
N GLU A 103 13.34 -1.41 23.20
CA GLU A 103 13.47 -2.78 22.68
C GLU A 103 14.64 -2.91 21.70
N LYS A 104 14.82 -1.91 20.82
CA LYS A 104 15.93 -1.85 19.86
C LYS A 104 17.23 -1.31 20.46
N GLN A 105 17.28 -1.09 21.77
CA GLN A 105 18.45 -0.59 22.50
C GLN A 105 19.01 0.70 21.87
N SER A 106 18.10 1.61 21.50
CA SER A 106 18.40 2.91 20.92
C SER A 106 18.25 4.01 21.97
N ASP A 107 19.25 4.88 22.07
CA ASP A 107 19.30 6.06 22.94
C ASP A 107 18.91 7.35 22.22
N GLN A 108 18.41 7.25 20.99
CA GLN A 108 17.98 8.41 20.22
C GLN A 108 16.82 9.14 20.90
N VAL A 109 16.89 10.47 20.90
CA VAL A 109 15.72 11.30 21.21
C VAL A 109 14.67 11.13 20.13
N TYR A 110 13.41 11.31 20.49
CA TYR A 110 12.30 11.28 19.53
C TYR A 110 11.32 12.41 19.79
N LYS A 111 10.54 12.76 18.78
CA LYS A 111 9.45 13.74 18.86
C LYS A 111 8.24 13.22 18.11
N VAL A 112 7.07 13.27 18.74
CA VAL A 112 5.78 12.94 18.11
C VAL A 112 4.92 14.21 18.09
N GLU A 113 4.37 14.54 16.93
CA GLU A 113 3.51 15.72 16.73
C GLU A 113 2.35 15.39 15.80
N ILE A 114 1.13 15.84 16.11
CA ILE A 114 0.01 15.82 15.16
C ILE A 114 -0.07 17.20 14.52
N LYS A 115 0.27 17.30 13.23
CA LYS A 115 0.33 18.58 12.52
C LYS A 115 0.14 18.42 11.02
N ASN A 116 -0.06 19.54 10.35
CA ASN A 116 0.03 19.62 8.90
C ASN A 116 1.50 19.46 8.47
N ALA A 117 1.75 18.51 7.57
CA ALA A 117 3.09 18.19 7.07
C ALA A 117 3.09 18.00 5.55
N GLU A 118 4.24 18.28 4.94
CA GLU A 118 4.44 18.08 3.50
C GLU A 118 4.59 16.60 3.15
N PHE A 119 3.88 16.19 2.11
CA PHE A 119 3.96 14.88 1.49
C PHE A 119 4.32 15.06 0.02
N PRO A 120 5.23 14.23 -0.53
CA PRO A 120 5.48 14.20 -1.97
C PRO A 120 4.32 13.50 -2.69
N THR A 121 4.34 13.54 -4.02
CA THR A 121 3.42 12.76 -4.84
C THR A 121 3.61 11.26 -4.55
N LYS A 122 2.53 10.55 -4.25
CA LYS A 122 2.56 9.11 -3.94
C LYS A 122 1.55 8.33 -4.78
N MET A 123 1.93 7.11 -5.13
CA MET A 123 1.06 6.16 -5.82
C MET A 123 0.57 5.11 -4.82
N TYR A 124 -0.75 4.88 -4.76
CA TYR A 124 -1.34 3.78 -4.01
C TYR A 124 -2.28 3.00 -4.93
N GLY A 125 -1.97 1.72 -5.16
CA GLY A 125 -2.65 0.93 -6.18
C GLY A 125 -2.54 1.59 -7.56
N GLN A 126 -3.68 1.86 -8.18
CA GLN A 126 -3.77 2.54 -9.49
C GLN A 126 -3.91 4.08 -9.40
N TYR A 127 -3.88 4.64 -8.19
CA TYR A 127 -4.17 6.05 -7.95
C TYR A 127 -2.91 6.86 -7.64
N ILE A 128 -2.80 8.05 -8.25
CA ILE A 128 -1.75 9.03 -7.96
C ILE A 128 -2.34 10.13 -7.06
N TYR A 129 -1.68 10.37 -5.93
CA TYR A 129 -2.00 11.43 -4.99
C TYR A 129 -0.92 12.50 -5.08
N PRO A 130 -1.26 13.76 -5.43
CA PRO A 130 -0.28 14.80 -5.65
C PRO A 130 0.45 15.20 -4.37
N ALA A 131 1.60 15.84 -4.54
CA ALA A 131 2.29 16.50 -3.44
C ALA A 131 1.42 17.60 -2.81
N GLY A 132 1.58 17.81 -1.50
CA GLY A 132 0.81 18.81 -0.78
C GLY A 132 0.99 18.75 0.73
N THR A 133 0.21 19.56 1.43
CA THR A 133 0.21 19.63 2.89
C THR A 133 -1.00 18.91 3.45
N TYR A 134 -0.78 17.98 4.37
CA TYR A 134 -1.82 17.10 4.90
C TYR A 134 -1.68 16.92 6.41
N GLU A 135 -2.80 16.63 7.06
CA GLU A 135 -2.84 16.27 8.47
C GLU A 135 -2.11 14.94 8.69
N ALA A 136 -1.13 14.94 9.59
CA ALA A 136 -0.33 13.75 9.86
C ALA A 136 0.13 13.66 11.31
N VAL A 137 0.25 12.43 11.79
CA VAL A 137 1.14 12.08 12.89
C VAL A 137 2.56 12.11 12.34
N VAL A 138 3.40 12.98 12.89
CA VAL A 138 4.80 13.17 12.49
C VAL A 138 5.70 12.70 13.61
N ILE A 139 6.52 11.69 13.31
CA ILE A 139 7.49 11.12 14.25
C ILE A 139 8.89 11.43 13.73
N THR A 140 9.67 12.17 14.50
CA THR A 140 11.08 12.45 14.20
C THR A 140 11.97 11.64 15.13
N LEU A 141 12.82 10.80 14.58
CA LEU A 141 13.85 10.07 15.31
C LEU A 141 15.19 10.81 15.20
N GLY A 142 15.84 11.05 16.33
CA GLY A 142 17.09 11.80 16.42
C GLY A 142 17.00 13.17 15.74
N GLU A 143 17.94 13.45 14.83
CA GLU A 143 17.98 14.71 14.09
C GLU A 143 17.04 14.76 12.88
N GLY A 144 16.38 13.66 12.51
CA GLY A 144 15.44 13.61 11.39
C GLY A 144 16.05 13.85 10.00
N LYS A 145 17.33 13.55 9.80
CA LYS A 145 18.07 13.81 8.55
C LYS A 145 18.04 12.66 7.56
N GLY A 146 17.57 11.48 7.98
CA GLY A 146 17.46 10.32 7.13
C GLY A 146 16.18 10.32 6.28
N ALA A 147 16.08 9.33 5.40
CA ALA A 147 14.92 9.13 4.54
C ALA A 147 13.64 9.03 5.37
N ASN A 148 12.57 9.59 4.84
CA ASN A 148 11.28 9.56 5.50
C ASN A 148 10.54 8.24 5.20
N TRP A 149 9.48 8.00 5.95
CA TRP A 149 8.41 7.07 5.63
C TRP A 149 7.12 7.86 5.54
N TRP A 150 6.26 7.55 4.57
CA TRP A 150 4.94 8.15 4.42
C TRP A 150 3.93 7.04 4.22
N CYS A 151 2.81 7.11 4.93
CA CYS A 151 1.66 6.24 4.69
C CYS A 151 0.36 6.87 5.21
N VAL A 152 -0.76 6.18 5.05
CA VAL A 152 -2.09 6.63 5.49
C VAL A 152 -2.58 5.76 6.65
N LEU A 153 -2.94 6.42 7.76
CA LEU A 153 -3.44 5.79 9.00
C LEU A 153 -4.95 5.58 8.96
N PHE A 154 -5.69 6.53 8.38
CA PHE A 154 -7.14 6.41 8.25
C PHE A 154 -7.60 6.90 6.87
N PRO A 155 -8.20 6.03 6.03
CA PRO A 155 -8.37 4.58 6.25
C PRO A 155 -7.02 3.84 6.37
N PRO A 156 -6.96 2.69 7.05
CA PRO A 156 -5.71 2.02 7.44
C PRO A 156 -5.00 1.38 6.26
N LEU A 157 -4.17 2.15 5.54
CA LEU A 157 -3.53 1.74 4.29
C LEU A 157 -2.00 1.64 4.40
N CYS A 158 -1.45 1.75 5.61
CA CYS A 158 -0.02 1.69 5.85
C CYS A 158 0.61 0.29 5.65
N PHE A 159 -0.20 -0.72 5.28
CA PHE A 159 0.27 -2.06 4.89
C PHE A 159 0.61 -2.18 3.40
N LEU A 160 0.18 -1.22 2.58
CA LEU A 160 0.41 -1.23 1.14
C LEU A 160 1.86 -0.83 0.85
N ASP A 161 2.77 -1.80 0.93
CA ASP A 161 4.19 -1.63 0.61
C ASP A 161 4.39 -1.67 -0.92
N PHE A 162 3.88 -0.63 -1.60
CA PHE A 162 4.25 -0.35 -2.97
C PHE A 162 5.53 0.49 -2.93
N SER A 163 6.65 -0.22 -2.75
CA SER A 163 8.02 0.21 -3.03
C SER A 163 8.10 1.64 -3.60
N ASN A 164 8.32 2.65 -2.74
CA ASN A 164 8.65 4.05 -3.04
C ASN A 164 8.72 4.46 -4.54
N SER A 165 7.64 4.28 -5.30
CA SER A 165 7.58 4.74 -6.68
C SER A 165 7.14 6.18 -6.59
N ASP A 166 8.11 7.05 -6.34
CA ASP A 166 7.94 8.45 -6.68
C ASP A 166 7.58 8.46 -8.16
N ALA A 167 6.36 8.88 -8.46
CA ALA A 167 5.92 9.05 -9.84
C ALA A 167 6.81 10.13 -10.42
N VAL A 168 7.82 9.74 -11.19
CA VAL A 168 8.68 10.67 -11.91
C VAL A 168 7.75 11.41 -12.87
N ALA A 169 7.47 12.67 -12.57
CA ALA A 169 6.78 13.54 -13.48
C ALA A 169 7.64 13.60 -14.75
N ALA A 170 7.13 13.08 -15.85
CA ALA A 170 7.71 13.35 -17.15
C ALA A 170 7.59 14.87 -17.36
N GLU A 171 8.70 15.58 -17.22
CA GLU A 171 8.79 16.99 -17.56
C GLU A 171 8.49 17.12 -19.05
N THR A 172 7.32 17.66 -19.36
CA THR A 172 6.99 18.15 -20.69
C THR A 172 7.91 19.31 -21.02
N THR A 173 8.97 19.03 -21.76
CA THR A 173 9.72 20.05 -22.50
C THR A 173 9.27 19.98 -23.96
N GLU A 174 8.67 21.07 -24.41
CA GLU A 174 8.32 21.32 -25.80
C GLU A 174 9.59 21.50 -26.65
N ASP A 175 9.46 21.08 -27.92
CA ASP A 175 10.32 21.32 -29.08
C ASP A 175 11.73 20.71 -29.12
N GLN A 176 11.86 19.59 -29.85
CA GLN A 176 12.75 19.50 -31.01
C GLN A 176 12.42 18.30 -31.93
N SER A 177 12.09 18.64 -33.19
CA SER A 177 12.33 17.92 -34.46
C SER A 177 12.22 16.39 -34.52
N ILE A 178 11.28 15.96 -35.38
CA ILE A 178 11.05 14.62 -35.92
C ILE A 178 12.31 14.08 -36.64
N GLU A 179 12.73 12.86 -36.30
CA GLU A 179 13.51 11.98 -37.17
C GLU A 179 13.02 10.52 -36.99
N GLU A 180 12.93 9.80 -38.11
CA GLU A 180 12.27 8.49 -38.28
C GLU A 180 13.09 7.31 -37.73
N GLU A 181 12.35 6.21 -37.51
CA GLU A 181 12.77 4.81 -37.63
C GLU A 181 13.60 4.18 -36.49
N GLN A 182 12.93 3.34 -35.68
CA GLN A 182 13.25 1.91 -35.54
C GLN A 182 12.18 1.22 -34.69
N GLU A 183 11.39 0.35 -35.31
CA GLU A 183 10.50 -0.56 -34.60
C GLU A 183 11.33 -1.52 -33.73
N PRO A 184 11.11 -1.58 -32.40
CA PRO A 184 11.77 -2.58 -31.58
C PRO A 184 11.17 -3.95 -31.91
N GLN A 185 11.98 -4.83 -32.51
CA GLN A 185 11.60 -6.24 -32.65
C GLN A 185 11.45 -6.87 -31.25
N VAL A 186 10.22 -6.95 -30.78
CA VAL A 186 9.90 -7.67 -29.54
C VAL A 186 10.00 -9.16 -29.82
N LYS A 187 11.16 -9.74 -29.51
CA LYS A 187 11.34 -11.19 -29.49
C LYS A 187 10.65 -11.76 -28.26
N PHE A 188 9.49 -12.35 -28.47
CA PHE A 188 8.75 -13.08 -27.44
C PHE A 188 9.38 -14.46 -27.23
N PHE A 189 10.35 -14.52 -26.33
CA PHE A 189 11.04 -15.74 -25.91
C PHE A 189 10.09 -16.91 -25.58
N ILE A 190 8.93 -16.61 -24.99
CA ILE A 190 7.91 -17.61 -24.59
C ILE A 190 7.19 -18.21 -25.81
N LEU A 191 6.95 -17.42 -26.86
CA LEU A 191 6.29 -17.89 -28.09
C LEU A 191 7.23 -18.78 -28.92
N GLU A 192 8.52 -18.49 -28.95
CA GLU A 192 9.52 -19.34 -29.60
C GLU A 192 9.72 -20.66 -28.85
N TRP A 193 9.74 -20.62 -27.52
CA TRP A 193 9.84 -21.82 -26.69
C TRP A 193 8.64 -22.76 -26.87
N LEU A 194 7.42 -22.21 -26.94
CA LEU A 194 6.21 -22.99 -27.20
C LEU A 194 6.20 -23.65 -28.58
N LYS A 195 6.66 -22.97 -29.64
CA LYS A 195 6.74 -23.57 -30.98
C LYS A 195 7.65 -24.80 -31.00
N ASN A 196 8.81 -24.75 -30.34
CA ASN A 196 9.73 -25.88 -30.30
C ASN A 196 9.17 -27.08 -29.50
N LEU A 197 8.27 -26.85 -28.55
CA LEU A 197 7.64 -27.92 -27.77
C LEU A 197 6.50 -28.65 -28.50
N PHE A 198 5.88 -28.03 -29.50
CA PHE A 198 4.78 -28.63 -30.27
C PHE A 198 5.17 -29.11 -31.68
N THR A 199 6.47 -29.04 -32.02
CA THR A 199 6.99 -29.50 -33.32
C THR A 199 7.99 -30.66 -33.19
N SER A 200 7.93 -31.42 -32.09
CA SER A 200 8.60 -32.72 -31.94
C SER A 200 7.61 -33.85 -31.77
#